data_AF-A0A1Z4LTQ1-F1
#
_entry.id   AF-A0A1Z4LTQ1-F1
#
_cell.length_a   1.000
_cell.length_b   1.000
_cell.length_c   1.000
_cell.angle_alpha   90.00
_cell.angle_beta   90.00
_cell.angle_gamma   90.00
#
_symmetry.space_group_name_H-M   'P 1'
#
loop_
_entity.id
_entity.type
_entity.pdbx_description
1 polymer ?
#
loop_
_entity_poly.entity_id
_entity_poly.type
_entity_poly.pdbx_seq_one_letter_code
_entity_poly.pdbx_strand_id
1 'polypeptide(L)'
;MSNLQFANAIVNYDLPWNPMKIEQRIGRLHRIGQTQDVFIVNFCIANSIEEYILTVLHDKINMFELVVGEIETILGNMGDEFDFEDMVIDLWLANSHKDELDNAFDSFGGQLLDAKHSYQKVIVFDENLFGDDLEA
;
A
#
# COMPACT_ATOMS: atom_id res chain seq x y z
N MET A 1 -10.97 -9.42 25.59
CA MET A 1 -10.28 -8.85 24.41
C MET A 1 -8.82 -8.71 24.82
N SER A 2 -7.94 -9.59 24.36
CA SER A 2 -6.52 -9.58 24.77
C SER A 2 -5.87 -8.30 24.23
N ASN A 3 -5.28 -7.55 25.15
CA ASN A 3 -4.69 -6.25 24.91
C ASN A 3 -3.34 -6.45 24.18
N LEU A 4 -3.33 -6.46 22.84
CA LEU A 4 -2.12 -6.60 21.98
C LEU A 4 -1.23 -5.33 21.99
N GLN A 5 -1.49 -4.39 22.89
CA GLN A 5 -0.90 -3.05 22.86
C GLN A 5 0.59 -3.04 23.20
N PHE A 6 1.12 -4.14 23.74
CA PHE A 6 2.54 -4.34 24.02
C PHE A 6 3.30 -5.00 22.87
N ALA A 7 2.61 -5.54 21.87
CA ALA A 7 3.29 -6.08 20.70
C ALA A 7 3.75 -4.92 19.81
N ASN A 8 4.94 -5.05 19.24
CA ASN A 8 5.50 -4.13 18.24
C ASN A 8 6.03 -4.89 17.00
N ALA A 9 5.75 -6.18 16.88
CA ALA A 9 6.13 -6.97 15.71
C ALA A 9 4.94 -7.79 15.17
N ILE A 10 4.80 -7.83 13.84
CA ILE A 10 3.88 -8.71 13.11
C ILE A 10 4.71 -9.61 12.19
N VAL A 11 4.39 -10.91 12.19
CA VAL A 11 4.92 -11.88 11.25
C VAL A 11 3.75 -12.47 10.45
N ASN A 12 3.70 -12.19 9.15
CA ASN A 12 2.68 -12.69 8.24
C ASN A 12 3.21 -13.93 7.51
N TYR A 13 2.61 -15.10 7.79
CA TYR A 13 2.86 -16.33 7.03
C TYR A 13 2.11 -16.36 5.70
N ASP A 14 0.94 -15.73 5.67
CA ASP A 14 0.07 -15.50 4.53
C ASP A 14 -0.29 -14.00 4.50
N LEU A 15 0.53 -13.19 3.82
CA LEU A 15 0.22 -11.78 3.65
C LEU A 15 -0.86 -11.65 2.55
N PRO A 16 -2.01 -11.03 2.83
CA PRO A 16 -2.96 -10.67 1.78
C PRO A 16 -2.27 -9.67 0.87
N TRP A 17 -2.19 -9.98 -0.40
CA TRP A 17 -1.69 -9.10 -1.47
C TRP A 17 -2.46 -7.78 -1.65
N ASN A 18 -3.66 -7.65 -1.06
CA ASN A 18 -4.47 -6.43 -1.15
C ASN A 18 -3.97 -5.38 -0.15
N PRO A 19 -3.50 -4.20 -0.61
CA PRO A 19 -2.94 -3.14 0.23
C PRO A 19 -3.86 -2.74 1.39
N MET A 20 -5.17 -2.69 1.17
CA MET A 20 -6.14 -2.31 2.20
C MET A 20 -6.18 -3.31 3.35
N LYS A 21 -6.11 -4.60 3.03
CA LYS A 21 -6.07 -5.67 4.04
C LYS A 21 -4.76 -5.61 4.83
N ILE A 22 -3.66 -5.22 4.19
CA ILE A 22 -2.35 -5.05 4.84
C ILE A 22 -2.37 -3.86 5.79
N GLU A 23 -2.81 -2.69 5.34
CA GLU A 23 -2.91 -1.47 6.14
C GLU A 23 -3.78 -1.71 7.39
N GLN A 24 -4.93 -2.35 7.24
CA GLN A 24 -5.80 -2.71 8.36
C GLN A 24 -5.11 -3.64 9.37
N ARG A 25 -4.22 -4.55 8.93
CA ARG A 25 -3.43 -5.40 9.84
C ARG A 25 -2.38 -4.58 10.57
N ILE A 26 -1.68 -3.70 9.87
CA ILE A 26 -0.66 -2.81 10.45
C ILE A 26 -1.27 -1.87 11.47
N GLY A 27 -2.41 -1.25 11.17
CA GLY A 27 -3.13 -0.34 12.06
C GLY A 27 -3.58 -0.96 13.38
N ARG A 28 -3.66 -2.31 13.49
CA ARG A 28 -3.92 -2.99 14.77
C ARG A 28 -2.72 -2.92 15.73
N LEU A 29 -1.52 -2.80 15.19
CA LEU A 29 -0.26 -2.73 15.94
C LEU A 29 0.26 -1.29 16.05
N HIS A 30 0.28 -0.58 14.92
CA HIS A 30 0.71 0.80 14.78
C HIS A 30 -0.47 1.76 15.01
N ARG A 31 -0.75 2.03 16.28
CA ARG A 31 -1.87 2.86 16.73
C ARG A 31 -1.38 4.04 17.56
N ILE A 32 -2.22 5.05 17.73
CA ILE A 32 -1.94 6.22 18.58
C ILE A 32 -1.51 5.76 19.99
N GLY A 33 -0.31 6.18 20.40
CA GLY A 33 0.30 5.82 21.69
C GLY A 33 1.26 4.62 21.65
N GLN A 34 1.50 4.00 20.50
CA GLN A 34 2.64 3.10 20.31
C GLN A 34 3.94 3.94 20.29
N THR A 35 4.92 3.59 21.13
CA THR A 35 6.18 4.33 21.27
C THR A 35 7.40 3.55 20.81
N GLN A 36 7.21 2.29 20.42
CA GLN A 36 8.28 1.43 19.92
C GLN A 36 8.19 1.29 18.40
N ASP A 37 9.34 1.08 17.79
CA ASP A 37 9.42 0.74 16.36
C ASP A 37 8.58 -0.49 16.05
N VAL A 38 7.82 -0.41 14.96
CA VAL A 38 6.97 -1.50 14.48
C VAL A 38 7.73 -2.31 13.43
N PHE A 39 7.91 -3.60 13.69
CA PHE A 39 8.56 -4.54 12.79
C PHE A 39 7.52 -5.38 12.05
N ILE A 40 7.60 -5.43 10.73
CA ILE A 40 6.71 -6.23 9.90
C ILE A 40 7.58 -7.20 9.09
N VAL A 41 7.32 -8.50 9.24
CA VAL A 41 7.97 -9.56 8.47
C VAL A 41 6.91 -10.28 7.65
N ASN A 42 7.12 -10.35 6.34
CA ASN A 42 6.20 -11.01 5.42
C ASN A 42 6.90 -12.20 4.77
N PHE A 43 6.34 -13.39 4.93
CA PHE A 43 6.74 -14.55 4.15
C PHE A 43 6.01 -14.53 2.81
N CYS A 44 6.76 -14.74 1.73
CA CYS A 44 6.24 -14.96 0.38
C CYS A 44 6.91 -16.18 -0.25
N ILE A 45 6.24 -16.76 -1.25
CA ILE A 45 6.81 -17.85 -2.03
C ILE A 45 7.67 -17.22 -3.13
N ALA A 46 8.93 -17.63 -3.22
CA ALA A 46 9.81 -17.13 -4.27
C ALA A 46 9.31 -17.52 -5.67
N ASN A 47 9.45 -16.60 -6.63
CA ASN A 47 8.97 -16.69 -8.00
C ASN A 47 7.45 -16.90 -8.13
N SER A 48 6.67 -16.36 -7.19
CA SER A 48 5.21 -16.38 -7.23
C SER A 48 4.64 -14.99 -7.52
N ILE A 49 3.37 -14.93 -7.94
CA ILE A 49 2.68 -13.66 -8.17
C ILE A 49 2.65 -12.79 -6.91
N GLU A 50 2.57 -13.41 -5.73
CA GLU A 50 2.60 -12.73 -4.45
C GLU A 50 3.93 -12.00 -4.24
N GLU A 51 5.07 -12.61 -4.59
CA GLU A 51 6.38 -11.93 -4.53
C GLU A 51 6.39 -10.67 -5.40
N TYR A 52 5.92 -10.78 -6.64
CA TYR A 52 5.84 -9.63 -7.57
C TYR A 52 5.02 -8.47 -7.02
N ILE A 53 3.84 -8.76 -6.50
CA ILE A 53 2.94 -7.74 -5.97
C ILE A 53 3.58 -7.09 -4.75
N LEU A 54 4.16 -7.88 -3.84
CA LEU A 54 4.81 -7.36 -2.66
C LEU A 54 6.01 -6.47 -3.00
N THR A 55 6.79 -6.83 -4.01
CA THR A 55 7.88 -5.99 -4.53
C THR A 55 7.34 -4.66 -5.07
N VAL A 56 6.24 -4.66 -5.85
CA VAL A 56 5.65 -3.41 -6.34
C VAL A 56 5.12 -2.54 -5.19
N LEU A 57 4.40 -3.13 -4.23
CA LEU A 57 3.87 -2.42 -3.07
C LEU A 57 4.98 -1.85 -2.19
N HIS A 58 6.09 -2.57 -2.04
CA HIS A 58 7.24 -2.13 -1.26
C HIS A 58 8.09 -1.10 -2.01
N ASP A 59 8.64 -1.46 -3.18
CA ASP A 59 9.70 -0.69 -3.82
C ASP A 59 9.15 0.55 -4.57
N LYS A 60 7.95 0.44 -5.16
CA LYS A 60 7.39 1.53 -5.97
C LYS A 60 6.47 2.43 -5.18
N ILE A 61 5.55 1.83 -4.43
CA ILE A 61 4.54 2.61 -3.69
C ILE A 61 5.06 2.99 -2.31
N ASN A 62 6.05 2.27 -1.79
CA ASN A 62 6.51 2.40 -0.42
C ASN A 62 5.34 2.31 0.56
N MET A 63 4.46 1.33 0.31
CA MET A 63 3.15 1.21 0.95
C MET A 63 3.27 1.10 2.47
N PHE A 64 4.32 0.44 2.95
CA PHE A 64 4.55 0.23 4.38
C PHE A 64 4.98 1.49 5.14
N GLU A 65 5.36 2.55 4.44
CA GLU A 65 5.69 3.86 5.03
C GLU A 65 4.52 4.85 4.96
N LEU A 66 3.41 4.48 4.31
CA LEU A 66 2.24 5.34 4.19
C LEU A 66 1.47 5.44 5.51
N VAL A 67 0.92 6.62 5.76
CA VAL A 67 0.06 6.91 6.91
C VAL A 67 -1.31 6.24 6.70
N VAL A 68 -1.96 5.87 7.80
CA VAL A 68 -3.30 5.26 7.76
C VAL A 68 -4.29 6.16 7.03
N GLY A 69 -4.95 5.61 6.00
CA GLY A 69 -5.93 6.30 5.15
C GLY A 69 -5.35 6.83 3.83
N GLU A 70 -4.02 6.91 3.69
CA GLU A 70 -3.41 7.33 2.43
C GLU A 70 -3.65 6.30 1.33
N ILE A 71 -3.64 5.00 1.66
CA ILE A 71 -3.86 3.94 0.68
C ILE A 71 -5.27 4.03 0.08
N GLU A 72 -6.29 4.25 0.91
CA GLU A 72 -7.68 4.37 0.44
C GLU A 72 -7.80 5.51 -0.57
N THR A 73 -7.16 6.65 -0.29
CA THR A 73 -7.16 7.81 -1.17
C THR A 73 -6.40 7.54 -2.48
N ILE A 74 -5.23 6.90 -2.40
CA ILE A 74 -4.42 6.54 -3.57
C ILE A 74 -5.19 5.61 -4.49
N LEU A 75 -5.82 4.56 -3.93
CA LEU A 75 -6.60 3.62 -4.71
C LEU A 75 -7.89 4.27 -5.26
N GLY A 76 -8.55 5.15 -4.51
CA GLY A 76 -9.70 5.91 -4.99
C GLY A 76 -9.37 6.82 -6.20
N ASN A 77 -8.15 7.35 -6.26
CA ASN A 77 -7.68 8.14 -7.41
C ASN A 77 -7.47 7.31 -8.70
N MET A 78 -7.50 5.97 -8.61
CA MET A 78 -7.44 5.09 -9.78
C MET A 78 -8.82 4.92 -10.45
N GLY A 79 -9.90 5.37 -9.80
CA GLY A 79 -11.27 5.36 -10.32
C GLY A 79 -12.27 4.74 -9.35
N ASP A 80 -13.52 5.19 -9.40
CA ASP A 80 -14.58 4.79 -8.46
C ASP A 80 -14.93 3.29 -8.51
N GLU A 81 -14.69 2.63 -9.65
CA GLU A 81 -14.94 1.19 -9.87
C GLU A 81 -13.67 0.34 -9.79
N PHE A 82 -12.55 0.92 -9.34
CA PHE A 82 -11.28 0.19 -9.27
C PHE A 82 -11.29 -0.85 -8.14
N ASP A 83 -11.11 -2.12 -8.50
CA ASP A 83 -10.78 -3.19 -7.55
C ASP A 83 -9.35 -3.68 -7.78
N PHE A 84 -8.54 -3.64 -6.73
CA PHE A 84 -7.13 -4.01 -6.80
C PHE A 84 -6.93 -5.50 -7.07
N GLU A 85 -7.75 -6.37 -6.47
CA GLU A 85 -7.61 -7.81 -6.62
C GLU A 85 -8.00 -8.24 -8.04
N ASP A 86 -9.09 -7.70 -8.57
CA ASP A 86 -9.54 -7.96 -9.94
C ASP A 86 -8.49 -7.48 -10.96
N MET A 87 -7.95 -6.27 -10.80
CA MET A 87 -6.91 -5.74 -11.69
C MET A 87 -5.66 -6.65 -11.72
N VAL A 88 -5.20 -7.10 -10.56
CA VAL A 88 -4.04 -7.98 -10.45
C VAL A 88 -4.30 -9.34 -11.12
N ILE A 89 -5.49 -9.90 -10.91
CA ILE A 89 -5.91 -11.17 -11.54
C ILE A 89 -5.95 -11.02 -13.05
N ASP A 90 -6.53 -9.92 -13.55
CA ASP A 90 -6.63 -9.66 -14.98
C ASP A 90 -5.24 -9.52 -15.64
N LEU A 91 -4.31 -8.81 -15.01
CA LEU A 91 -2.93 -8.73 -15.47
C LEU A 91 -2.27 -10.10 -15.54
N TRP A 92 -2.47 -10.94 -14.52
CA TRP A 92 -1.91 -12.29 -14.50
C TRP A 92 -2.51 -13.19 -15.58
N LEU A 93 -3.83 -13.15 -15.76
CA LEU A 93 -4.53 -13.97 -16.76
C LEU A 93 -4.24 -13.51 -18.20
N ALA A 94 -4.00 -12.22 -18.42
CA ALA A 94 -3.71 -11.67 -19.73
C ALA A 94 -2.28 -11.96 -20.21
N ASN A 95 -1.33 -12.23 -19.31
CA ASN A 95 0.08 -12.34 -19.64
C ASN A 95 0.61 -13.75 -19.34
N SER A 96 0.81 -14.55 -20.38
CA SER A 96 1.27 -15.95 -20.25
C SER A 96 2.79 -16.10 -20.19
N HIS A 97 3.54 -15.08 -20.62
CA HIS A 97 4.99 -15.07 -20.60
C HIS A 97 5.53 -14.16 -19.50
N LYS A 98 6.61 -14.61 -18.84
CA LYS A 98 7.23 -13.90 -17.72
C LYS A 98 7.60 -12.45 -18.08
N ASP A 99 8.23 -12.24 -19.24
CA ASP A 99 8.65 -10.89 -19.63
C ASP A 99 7.46 -9.94 -19.89
N GLU A 100 6.34 -10.46 -20.42
CA GLU A 100 5.12 -9.68 -20.64
C GLU A 100 4.46 -9.32 -19.31
N LEU A 101 4.40 -10.29 -18.40
CA LEU A 101 3.90 -10.12 -17.04
C LEU A 101 4.72 -9.07 -16.27
N ASP A 102 6.05 -9.17 -16.32
CA ASP A 102 6.96 -8.24 -15.65
C ASP A 102 6.72 -6.80 -16.14
N ASN A 103 6.63 -6.60 -17.47
CA ASN A 103 6.32 -5.30 -18.06
C ASN A 103 4.92 -4.78 -17.67
N ALA A 104 3.93 -5.67 -17.61
CA ALA A 104 2.56 -5.31 -17.26
C ALA A 104 2.44 -4.86 -15.79
N PHE A 105 3.04 -5.61 -14.87
CA PHE A 105 3.14 -5.24 -13.46
C PHE A 105 4.00 -3.98 -13.26
N ASP A 106 5.03 -3.79 -14.08
CA ASP A 106 5.85 -2.58 -14.03
C ASP A 106 5.04 -1.34 -14.38
N SER A 107 4.25 -1.41 -15.46
CA SER A 107 3.33 -0.35 -15.87
C SER A 107 2.27 -0.09 -14.81
N PHE A 108 1.67 -1.14 -14.24
CA PHE A 108 0.69 -1.01 -13.16
C PHE A 108 1.27 -0.32 -11.92
N GLY A 109 2.48 -0.70 -11.51
CA GLY A 109 3.20 -0.03 -10.43
C GLY A 109 3.48 1.45 -10.73
N GLY A 110 3.73 1.80 -11.99
CA GLY A 110 3.87 3.20 -12.43
C GLY A 110 2.57 4.00 -12.25
N GLN A 111 1.42 3.42 -12.61
CA GLN A 111 0.11 4.07 -12.42
C GLN A 111 -0.20 4.32 -10.94
N LEU A 112 0.10 3.35 -10.07
CA LEU A 112 -0.06 3.51 -8.63
C LEU A 112 0.87 4.60 -8.07
N LEU A 113 2.09 4.70 -8.58
CA LEU A 113 3.01 5.77 -8.20
C LEU A 113 2.49 7.14 -8.64
N ASP A 114 1.93 7.25 -9.85
CA ASP A 114 1.34 8.49 -10.35
C ASP A 114 0.11 8.90 -9.53
N ALA A 115 -0.73 7.94 -9.12
CA ALA A 115 -1.85 8.16 -8.21
C ALA A 115 -1.37 8.66 -6.84
N LYS A 116 -0.29 8.06 -6.30
CA LYS A 116 0.38 8.50 -5.07
C LYS A 116 0.90 9.94 -5.19
N HIS A 117 1.61 10.26 -6.26
CA HIS A 117 2.11 11.61 -6.48
C HIS A 117 0.99 12.64 -6.63
N SER A 118 -0.13 12.26 -7.26
CA SER A 118 -1.31 13.13 -7.38
C SER A 118 -1.92 13.42 -6.01
N TYR A 119 -2.05 12.39 -5.16
CA TYR A 119 -2.49 12.55 -3.78
C TYR A 119 -1.56 13.49 -2.98
N GLN A 120 -0.25 13.29 -3.04
CA GLN A 120 0.72 14.12 -2.33
C GLN A 120 0.66 15.60 -2.76
N LYS A 121 0.41 15.88 -4.04
CA LYS A 121 0.21 17.26 -4.52
C LYS A 121 -1.03 17.90 -3.91
N VAL A 122 -2.11 17.15 -3.71
CA VAL A 122 -3.33 17.65 -3.07
C VAL A 122 -3.06 17.99 -1.61
N ILE A 123 -2.39 17.12 -0.86
CA ILE A 123 -2.01 17.40 0.54
C ILE A 123 -1.15 18.67 0.63
N VAL A 124 -0.08 18.74 -0.17
CA VAL A 124 0.83 19.89 -0.15
C VAL A 124 0.10 21.17 -0.54
N PHE A 125 -0.86 21.09 -1.47
CA PHE A 125 -1.67 22.24 -1.84
C PHE A 125 -2.58 22.69 -0.69
N ASP A 126 -3.27 21.76 -0.03
CA ASP A 126 -4.13 22.06 1.12
C ASP A 126 -3.33 22.63 2.30
N GLU A 127 -2.15 22.06 2.59
CA GLU A 127 -1.24 22.60 3.61
C GLU A 127 -0.81 24.03 3.29
N ASN A 128 -0.48 24.33 2.03
CA ASN A 128 -0.13 25.69 1.61
C ASN A 128 -1.33 26.65 1.62
N LEU A 129 -2.55 26.17 1.41
CA LEU A 129 -3.75 27.01 1.36
C LEU A 129 -4.28 27.34 2.76
N PHE A 130 -4.22 26.39 3.69
CA PHE A 130 -4.77 26.52 5.04
C PHE A 130 -3.70 26.75 6.13
N GLY A 131 -2.42 26.61 5.80
CA GLY A 131 -1.31 26.85 6.74
C GLY A 131 -1.18 28.32 7.15
N ASP A 132 -1.53 29.25 6.26
CA ASP A 132 -1.47 30.69 6.53
C ASP A 132 -2.66 31.21 7.37
N ASP A 133 -3.77 30.47 7.43
CA ASP A 133 -5.01 30.87 8.14
C ASP A 133 -5.01 30.53 9.65
N LEU A 134 -4.00 29.81 10.14
CA LEU A 134 -3.88 29.40 11.55
C LEU A 134 -2.89 30.25 12.38
N GLU A 135 -2.22 31.22 11.77
CA GLU A 135 -1.29 32.15 12.46
C GLU A 135 -1.84 33.59 12.65
N ALA A 136 -3.14 33.83 12.42
CA ALA A 136 -3.77 35.17 12.58
C ALA A 136 -4.63 35.34 13.84
#